data_AF-A0A8X8BYW9-F1
#
_entry.id   AF-A0A8X8BYW9-F1
#
_cell.length_a   1.000
_cell.length_b   1.000
_cell.length_c   1.000
_cell.angle_alpha   90.00
_cell.angle_beta   90.00
_cell.angle_gamma   90.00
#
_symmetry.space_group_name_H-M   'P 1'
#
loop_
_entity.id
_entity.type
_entity.pdbx_description
1 polymer ?
#
loop_
_entity_poly.entity_id
_entity_poly.type
_entity_poly.pdbx_seq_one_letter_code
_entity_poly.pdbx_strand_id
1 'polypeptide(L)'
;MHEFHPRDLNEELLIHSSCKGHSSQSHDSDIQRRRSAKTLNGFMEAAIMMTPEQKLNECEQRAKAFTNQGNSSAAIQELVRCVALARITYGDEHWQLAQAHANLAQGYLQFKDAEQSLGKAEKLVAKLRDLEVFTKEELTHKEKELVINFARLYQKRGKQSESLSYYEKALELTEDCEVECHRRTALYKEMAVLEQENGNLHRAVEHLQQAYDIALSQSATGTEAADIAHCLAKVCSASTEPSHKGRASQFFEESLKSYKCILGAENSKYLVVQDDFCHFLISTGEAENAAKILKRSLETKKSTFGELSTEVAETYQLLGAVERSLGLQKKAYISLNKCLQIQMLHFGPSHKKTKDTQKTIDFLSKYIEHYWSGWGKLHFKDGVTQQGVKASGLLADVQIHIMEVPVSYRKAQEVILGMWRSLNPKLAVHFGVAPRSDTIILEQTGKNTKYTNRDIEGLCPSKGCCVEGGPQQIDSIIDMKAARRRLQLLGLDVLYSRDAGRFLCDFLYYSSLYYGSQKAVFIHVPGSGSLSKMEMLVPALTQIIETLIELLDETVPPTADPQ
;
A
#
# COMPACT_ATOMS: atom_id res chain seq x y z
N MET A 1 48.62 22.90 3.22
CA MET A 1 49.81 22.10 3.56
C MET A 1 49.67 21.66 5.01
N HIS A 2 49.40 20.39 5.23
CA HIS A 2 49.66 19.70 6.49
C HIS A 2 50.09 18.29 6.08
N GLU A 3 51.38 18.00 6.22
CA GLU A 3 51.96 16.69 5.96
C GLU A 3 51.59 15.77 7.14
N PHE A 4 50.84 14.71 6.87
CA PHE A 4 50.65 13.62 7.83
C PHE A 4 51.81 12.63 7.68
N HIS A 5 52.65 12.56 8.71
CA HIS A 5 53.72 11.58 8.85
C HIS A 5 53.12 10.20 9.24
N PRO A 6 53.60 9.07 8.68
CA PRO A 6 53.03 7.76 8.95
C PRO A 6 53.66 7.13 10.21
N ARG A 7 53.14 7.46 11.39
CA ARG A 7 53.48 6.77 12.65
C ARG A 7 52.34 6.74 13.68
N ASP A 8 51.09 6.51 13.30
CA ASP A 8 49.99 6.36 14.28
C ASP A 8 48.99 5.27 13.86
N LEU A 9 49.43 4.02 13.78
CA LEU A 9 48.55 2.87 13.48
C LEU A 9 48.65 1.72 14.51
N ASN A 10 49.26 1.94 15.68
CA ASN A 10 49.48 0.85 16.66
C ASN A 10 48.98 1.10 18.10
N GLU A 11 48.22 2.15 18.38
CA GLU A 11 47.72 2.42 19.74
C GLU A 11 46.19 2.54 19.83
N GLU A 12 45.45 1.50 19.47
CA GLU A 12 44.06 1.34 19.95
C GLU A 12 43.73 -0.14 20.16
N LEU A 13 44.26 -0.73 21.24
CA LEU A 13 43.81 -2.02 21.75
C LEU A 13 44.17 -2.22 23.23
N LEU A 14 43.85 -1.24 24.07
CA LEU A 14 43.92 -1.38 25.54
C LEU A 14 42.75 -0.62 26.18
N ILE A 15 41.60 -1.30 26.32
CA ILE A 15 40.57 -0.90 27.28
C ILE A 15 40.50 -1.96 28.38
N HIS A 16 40.67 -1.47 29.60
CA HIS A 16 40.60 -2.15 30.89
C HIS A 16 39.37 -3.05 31.07
N SER A 17 39.56 -4.22 31.69
CA SER A 17 38.55 -4.81 32.57
C SER A 17 39.19 -5.26 33.88
N SER A 18 38.76 -4.63 34.97
CA SER A 18 39.01 -5.04 36.35
C SER A 18 37.74 -5.66 36.88
N CYS A 19 37.78 -6.92 37.33
CA CYS A 19 37.05 -7.38 38.51
C CYS A 19 37.62 -8.72 39.02
N LYS A 20 37.92 -8.74 40.32
CA LYS A 20 38.47 -9.85 41.11
C LYS A 20 37.39 -10.88 41.45
N GLY A 21 37.81 -12.14 41.64
CA GLY A 21 37.29 -12.99 42.73
C GLY A 21 36.92 -14.43 42.39
N HIS A 22 37.84 -15.35 42.72
CA HIS A 22 37.68 -16.76 43.14
C HIS A 22 36.90 -17.73 42.22
N SER A 23 37.29 -18.99 42.00
CA SER A 23 38.45 -19.83 42.31
C SER A 23 38.25 -21.13 41.52
N SER A 24 39.36 -21.80 41.17
CA SER A 24 39.46 -23.22 40.80
C SER A 24 38.60 -23.73 39.63
N GLN A 25 39.22 -23.88 38.46
CA GLN A 25 39.38 -25.18 37.78
C GLN A 25 40.28 -25.02 36.55
N SER A 26 41.52 -25.51 36.70
CA SER A 26 42.60 -25.50 35.73
C SER A 26 42.54 -26.75 34.85
N HIS A 27 42.24 -26.56 33.56
CA HIS A 27 42.98 -27.13 32.42
C HIS A 27 42.27 -26.90 31.07
N ASP A 28 40.96 -26.61 31.07
CA ASP A 28 40.20 -26.41 29.82
C ASP A 28 40.22 -24.96 29.28
N SER A 29 40.39 -23.97 30.16
CA SER A 29 40.43 -22.55 29.80
C SER A 29 41.70 -22.13 29.06
N ASP A 30 42.81 -22.85 29.26
CA ASP A 30 44.08 -22.63 28.56
C ASP A 30 44.06 -23.22 27.14
N ILE A 31 43.31 -24.30 26.91
CA ILE A 31 43.20 -24.94 25.58
C ILE A 31 42.29 -24.10 24.67
N GLN A 32 41.19 -23.55 25.20
CA GLN A 32 40.34 -22.62 24.45
C GLN A 32 41.02 -21.28 24.17
N ARG A 33 41.78 -20.70 25.12
CA ARG A 33 42.58 -19.49 24.87
C ARG A 33 43.72 -19.73 23.88
N ARG A 34 44.41 -20.88 23.94
CA ARG A 34 45.46 -21.23 22.97
C ARG A 34 44.89 -21.55 21.58
N ARG A 35 43.68 -22.11 21.49
CA ARG A 35 42.97 -22.31 20.21
C ARG A 35 42.50 -20.99 19.63
N SER A 36 41.88 -20.09 20.40
CA SER A 36 41.47 -18.77 19.89
C SER A 36 42.68 -17.91 19.52
N ALA A 37 43.78 -17.98 20.28
CA ALA A 37 45.04 -17.30 19.94
C ALA A 37 45.75 -17.93 18.73
N LYS A 38 45.68 -19.25 18.52
CA LYS A 38 46.17 -19.90 17.28
C LYS A 38 45.33 -19.54 16.06
N THR A 39 44.02 -19.43 16.20
CA THR A 39 43.13 -19.00 15.11
C THR A 39 43.35 -17.52 14.82
N LEU A 40 43.49 -16.66 15.84
CA LEU A 40 43.81 -15.23 15.68
C LEU A 40 45.21 -15.02 15.06
N ASN A 41 46.22 -15.79 15.50
CA ASN A 41 47.56 -15.78 14.88
C ASN A 41 47.54 -16.33 13.45
N GLY A 42 46.72 -17.34 13.14
CA GLY A 42 46.57 -17.85 11.78
C GLY A 42 45.88 -16.87 10.84
N PHE A 43 44.89 -16.11 11.33
CA PHE A 43 44.28 -14.98 10.60
C PHE A 43 45.25 -13.79 10.45
N MET A 44 46.06 -13.49 11.47
CA MET A 44 47.11 -12.47 11.40
C MET A 44 48.25 -12.88 10.45
N GLU A 45 48.73 -14.13 10.49
CA GLU A 45 49.75 -14.65 9.58
C GLU A 45 49.26 -14.68 8.13
N ALA A 46 47.98 -15.02 7.89
CA ALA A 46 47.37 -14.92 6.56
C ALA A 46 47.30 -13.47 6.05
N ALA A 47 46.90 -12.51 6.90
CA ALA A 47 46.84 -11.07 6.54
C ALA A 47 48.23 -10.42 6.33
N ILE A 48 49.28 -10.98 6.95
CA ILE A 48 50.68 -10.56 6.78
C ILE A 48 51.27 -11.09 5.45
N MET A 49 50.76 -12.22 4.92
CA MET A 49 51.24 -12.85 3.69
C MET A 49 50.54 -12.38 2.39
N MET A 50 49.51 -11.53 2.49
CA MET A 50 48.80 -11.02 1.31
C MET A 50 49.62 -9.96 0.58
N THR A 51 49.69 -10.08 -0.75
CA THR A 51 50.32 -9.05 -1.59
C THR A 51 49.50 -7.74 -1.53
N PRO A 52 50.12 -6.58 -1.79
CA PRO A 52 49.38 -5.31 -1.86
C PRO A 52 48.22 -5.34 -2.88
N GLU A 53 48.36 -6.10 -3.97
CA GLU A 53 47.29 -6.32 -4.97
C GLU A 53 46.13 -7.15 -4.42
N GLN A 54 46.41 -8.22 -3.66
CA GLN A 54 45.35 -8.99 -2.99
C GLN A 54 44.62 -8.15 -1.94
N LYS A 55 45.36 -7.33 -1.19
CA LYS A 55 44.76 -6.39 -0.22
C LYS A 55 43.89 -5.34 -0.91
N LEU A 56 44.31 -4.85 -2.09
CA LEU A 56 43.52 -3.92 -2.90
C LEU A 56 42.17 -4.54 -3.28
N ASN A 57 42.17 -5.75 -3.84
CA ASN A 57 40.95 -6.46 -4.22
C ASN A 57 40.00 -6.69 -3.03
N GLU A 58 40.52 -7.06 -1.86
CA GLU A 58 39.70 -7.20 -0.65
C GLU A 58 39.10 -5.87 -0.19
N CYS A 59 39.87 -4.78 -0.23
CA CYS A 59 39.36 -3.46 0.13
C CYS A 59 38.26 -3.01 -0.83
N GLU A 60 38.40 -3.29 -2.14
CA GLU A 60 37.36 -2.99 -3.13
C GLU A 60 36.07 -3.78 -2.89
N GLN A 61 36.19 -5.07 -2.56
CA GLN A 61 35.03 -5.91 -2.23
C GLN A 61 34.32 -5.42 -0.96
N ARG A 62 35.09 -5.06 0.09
CA ARG A 62 34.54 -4.49 1.32
C ARG A 62 33.87 -3.14 1.09
N ALA A 63 34.48 -2.25 0.30
CA ALA A 63 33.90 -0.98 -0.08
C ALA A 63 32.54 -1.16 -0.77
N LYS A 64 32.44 -2.10 -1.71
CA LYS A 64 31.18 -2.46 -2.38
C LYS A 64 30.14 -3.00 -1.38
N ALA A 65 30.55 -3.90 -0.48
CA ALA A 65 29.66 -4.47 0.54
C ALA A 65 29.10 -3.39 1.48
N PHE A 66 29.94 -2.48 1.99
CA PHE A 66 29.48 -1.37 2.84
C PHE A 66 28.58 -0.39 2.10
N THR A 67 28.86 -0.12 0.82
CA THR A 67 27.99 0.72 -0.02
C THR A 67 26.60 0.10 -0.17
N ASN A 68 26.53 -1.21 -0.43
CA ASN A 68 25.26 -1.93 -0.56
C ASN A 68 24.47 -1.98 0.78
N GLN A 69 25.17 -1.93 1.91
CA GLN A 69 24.57 -1.85 3.24
C GLN A 69 24.19 -0.41 3.66
N GLY A 70 24.48 0.59 2.83
CA GLY A 70 24.23 2.00 3.14
C GLY A 70 25.18 2.61 4.18
N ASN A 71 26.28 1.93 4.53
CA ASN A 71 27.28 2.47 5.45
C ASN A 71 28.35 3.28 4.70
N SER A 72 28.01 4.54 4.37
CA SER A 72 28.89 5.43 3.59
C SER A 72 30.25 5.69 4.26
N SER A 73 30.29 5.77 5.59
CA SER A 73 31.52 6.08 6.33
C SER A 73 32.58 4.97 6.21
N ALA A 74 32.18 3.72 6.43
CA ALA A 74 33.06 2.56 6.31
C ALA A 74 33.47 2.33 4.84
N ALA A 75 32.54 2.53 3.90
CA ALA A 75 32.84 2.45 2.46
C ALA A 75 33.93 3.45 2.05
N ILE A 76 33.86 4.69 2.50
CA ILE A 76 34.88 5.73 2.22
C ILE A 76 36.23 5.33 2.78
N GLN A 77 36.30 4.81 4.02
CA GLN A 77 37.56 4.37 4.62
C GLN A 77 38.24 3.28 3.78
N GLU A 78 37.48 2.28 3.31
CA GLU A 78 38.02 1.24 2.43
C GLU A 78 38.44 1.81 1.07
N LEU A 79 37.70 2.77 0.50
CA LEU A 79 38.08 3.43 -0.76
C LEU A 79 39.37 4.26 -0.63
N VAL A 80 39.60 4.92 0.52
CA VAL A 80 40.88 5.61 0.79
C VAL A 80 42.03 4.60 0.84
N ARG A 81 41.81 3.42 1.46
CA ARG A 81 42.80 2.33 1.43
C ARG A 81 43.04 1.84 0.01
N CYS A 82 42.00 1.71 -0.83
CA CYS A 82 42.15 1.35 -2.23
C CYS A 82 43.06 2.34 -2.98
N VAL A 83 42.92 3.64 -2.77
CA VAL A 83 43.81 4.66 -3.38
C VAL A 83 45.26 4.47 -2.94
N ALA A 84 45.50 4.27 -1.65
CA ALA A 84 46.85 4.06 -1.12
C ALA A 84 47.47 2.77 -1.67
N LEU A 85 46.71 1.67 -1.68
CA LEU A 85 47.17 0.38 -2.19
C LEU A 85 47.41 0.41 -3.69
N ALA A 86 46.52 1.04 -4.47
CA ALA A 86 46.69 1.21 -5.92
C ALA A 86 47.97 1.98 -6.27
N ARG A 87 48.30 3.03 -5.49
CA ARG A 87 49.57 3.75 -5.64
C ARG A 87 50.78 2.85 -5.32
N ILE A 88 50.70 2.02 -4.28
CA ILE A 88 51.79 1.12 -3.89
C ILE A 88 51.99 0.02 -4.94
N THR A 89 50.91 -0.55 -5.48
CA THR A 89 50.98 -1.66 -6.44
C THR A 89 51.39 -1.22 -7.83
N TYR A 90 50.84 -0.10 -8.30
CA TYR A 90 50.92 0.29 -9.71
C TYR A 90 51.71 1.59 -9.94
N GLY A 91 52.03 2.33 -8.87
CA GLY A 91 52.74 3.61 -8.96
C GLY A 91 51.84 4.82 -9.24
N ASP A 92 52.46 5.98 -9.43
CA ASP A 92 51.78 7.26 -9.63
C ASP A 92 51.29 7.52 -11.07
N GLU A 93 51.67 6.67 -12.03
CA GLU A 93 51.39 6.83 -13.46
C GLU A 93 50.66 5.60 -13.99
N HIS A 94 49.55 5.23 -13.34
CA HIS A 94 48.76 4.06 -13.73
C HIS A 94 47.26 4.29 -13.60
N TRP A 95 46.46 3.71 -14.51
CA TRP A 95 45.01 3.90 -14.56
C TRP A 95 44.27 3.37 -13.31
N GLN A 96 44.76 2.34 -12.63
CA GLN A 96 44.17 1.81 -11.39
C GLN A 96 44.18 2.87 -10.29
N LEU A 97 45.19 3.74 -10.24
CA LEU A 97 45.20 4.86 -9.31
C LEU A 97 44.14 5.90 -9.70
N ALA A 98 43.93 6.16 -11.00
CA ALA A 98 42.85 7.04 -11.46
C ALA A 98 41.47 6.45 -11.12
N GLN A 99 41.28 5.15 -11.34
CA GLN A 99 40.07 4.42 -10.99
C GLN A 99 39.81 4.47 -9.49
N ALA A 100 40.82 4.24 -8.66
CA ALA A 100 40.68 4.30 -7.21
C ALA A 100 40.26 5.71 -6.75
N HIS A 101 40.82 6.76 -7.36
CA HIS A 101 40.40 8.14 -7.12
C HIS A 101 38.96 8.42 -7.59
N ALA A 102 38.54 7.87 -8.72
CA ALA A 102 37.17 7.99 -9.23
C ALA A 102 36.16 7.28 -8.31
N ASN A 103 36.47 6.05 -7.88
CA ASN A 103 35.65 5.29 -6.95
C ASN A 103 35.56 5.99 -5.58
N LEU A 104 36.67 6.56 -5.10
CA LEU A 104 36.69 7.38 -3.89
C LEU A 104 35.80 8.63 -4.04
N ALA A 105 35.85 9.31 -5.19
CA ALA A 105 34.97 10.43 -5.48
C ALA A 105 33.49 10.02 -5.49
N GLN A 106 33.18 8.83 -6.02
CA GLN A 106 31.83 8.25 -5.95
C GLN A 106 31.38 8.03 -4.49
N GLY A 107 32.25 7.48 -3.65
CA GLY A 107 31.98 7.34 -2.21
C GLY A 107 31.75 8.68 -1.52
N TYR A 108 32.46 9.72 -1.94
CA TYR A 108 32.29 11.09 -1.47
C TYR A 108 31.13 11.85 -2.13
N LEU A 109 30.29 11.26 -2.99
CA LEU A 109 29.21 12.00 -3.68
C LEU A 109 28.29 12.79 -2.72
N GLN A 110 28.17 12.33 -1.48
CA GLN A 110 27.38 12.99 -0.42
C GLN A 110 28.16 14.04 0.40
N PHE A 111 29.46 14.20 0.16
CA PHE A 111 30.41 15.00 0.93
C PHE A 111 31.13 16.04 0.07
N LYS A 112 31.79 17.01 0.73
CA LYS A 112 32.47 18.13 0.05
C LYS A 112 33.69 17.69 -0.77
N ASP A 113 34.37 16.61 -0.37
CA ASP A 113 35.71 16.23 -0.88
C ASP A 113 35.72 15.45 -2.21
N ALA A 114 34.54 15.20 -2.80
CA ALA A 114 34.44 14.50 -4.08
C ALA A 114 35.16 15.22 -5.24
N GLU A 115 35.04 16.55 -5.32
CA GLU A 115 35.66 17.35 -6.40
C GLU A 115 37.19 17.22 -6.39
N GLN A 116 37.82 17.18 -5.21
CA GLN A 116 39.27 17.02 -5.11
C GLN A 116 39.72 15.64 -5.60
N SER A 117 38.98 14.58 -5.25
CA SER A 117 39.29 13.21 -5.66
C SER A 117 39.09 13.03 -7.17
N LEU A 118 38.04 13.61 -7.73
CA LEU A 118 37.77 13.58 -9.17
C LEU A 118 38.78 14.42 -9.97
N GLY A 119 39.15 15.61 -9.49
CA GLY A 119 40.19 16.42 -10.13
C GLY A 119 41.58 15.76 -10.12
N LYS A 120 41.87 14.91 -9.14
CA LYS A 120 43.08 14.07 -9.15
C LYS A 120 43.00 12.97 -10.22
N ALA A 121 41.85 12.31 -10.35
CA ALA A 121 41.63 11.30 -11.38
C ALA A 121 41.73 11.88 -12.81
N GLU A 122 41.16 13.05 -13.07
CA GLU A 122 41.21 13.72 -14.38
C GLU A 122 42.62 14.12 -14.79
N LYS A 123 43.38 14.74 -13.88
CA LYS A 123 44.80 15.07 -14.13
C LYS A 123 45.62 13.84 -14.44
N LEU A 124 45.35 12.73 -13.74
CA LEU A 124 46.05 11.48 -13.96
C LEU A 124 45.71 10.87 -15.32
N VAL A 125 44.43 10.86 -15.73
CA VAL A 125 44.03 10.38 -17.07
C VAL A 125 44.60 11.25 -18.18
N ALA A 126 44.62 12.59 -18.01
CA ALA A 126 45.25 13.49 -18.97
C ALA A 126 46.74 13.18 -19.13
N LYS A 127 47.46 12.98 -18.02
CA LYS A 127 48.88 12.60 -18.03
C LYS A 127 49.11 11.23 -18.67
N LEU A 128 48.23 10.25 -18.42
CA LEU A 128 48.33 8.91 -19.02
C LEU A 128 48.14 8.92 -20.54
N ARG A 129 47.35 9.87 -21.06
CA ARG A 129 47.18 10.07 -22.51
C ARG A 129 48.48 10.51 -23.18
N ASP A 130 49.26 11.35 -22.51
CA ASP A 130 50.53 11.87 -23.04
C ASP A 130 51.67 10.83 -23.02
N LEU A 131 51.55 9.78 -22.19
CA LEU A 131 52.62 8.79 -21.99
C LEU A 131 52.63 7.65 -23.03
N GLU A 132 51.56 7.48 -23.83
CA GLU A 132 51.41 6.42 -24.85
C GLU A 132 51.71 4.96 -24.39
N VAL A 133 51.74 4.70 -23.08
CA VAL A 133 52.08 3.38 -22.48
C VAL A 133 50.96 2.35 -22.65
N PHE A 134 49.71 2.80 -22.82
CA PHE A 134 48.52 1.96 -22.89
C PHE A 134 47.89 2.02 -24.28
N THR A 135 47.11 0.99 -24.64
CA THR A 135 46.38 1.03 -25.91
C THR A 135 45.33 2.15 -25.86
N LYS A 136 45.08 2.77 -27.02
CA LYS A 136 44.08 3.85 -27.14
C LYS A 136 42.69 3.38 -26.69
N GLU A 137 42.34 2.12 -26.94
CA GLU A 137 41.06 1.51 -26.57
C GLU A 137 40.89 1.38 -25.05
N GLU A 138 41.92 0.87 -24.34
CA GLU A 138 41.89 0.73 -22.87
C GLU A 138 41.76 2.09 -22.18
N LEU A 139 42.51 3.09 -22.65
CA LEU A 139 42.41 4.46 -22.12
C LEU A 139 41.03 5.05 -22.35
N THR A 140 40.46 4.86 -23.54
CA THR A 140 39.14 5.39 -23.90
C THR A 140 38.03 4.75 -23.04
N HIS A 141 38.10 3.44 -22.78
CA HIS A 141 37.14 2.75 -21.91
C HIS A 141 37.14 3.33 -20.48
N LYS A 142 38.33 3.54 -19.92
CA LYS A 142 38.49 4.11 -18.57
C LYS A 142 38.11 5.59 -18.50
N GLU A 143 38.39 6.35 -19.56
CA GLU A 143 37.97 7.74 -19.65
C GLU A 143 36.43 7.87 -19.65
N LYS A 144 35.71 6.98 -20.33
CA LYS A 144 34.23 6.95 -20.28
C LYS A 144 33.70 6.83 -18.86
N GLU A 145 34.20 5.86 -18.10
CA GLU A 145 33.76 5.65 -16.71
C GLU A 145 34.02 6.88 -15.84
N LEU A 146 35.18 7.53 -16.02
CA LEU A 146 35.53 8.75 -15.29
C LEU A 146 34.60 9.92 -15.64
N VAL A 147 34.35 10.16 -16.93
CA VAL A 147 33.49 11.24 -17.42
C VAL A 147 32.04 11.06 -16.94
N ILE A 148 31.53 9.83 -16.90
CA ILE A 148 30.20 9.53 -16.33
C ILE A 148 30.15 9.85 -14.83
N ASN A 149 31.21 9.52 -14.09
CA ASN A 149 31.29 9.84 -12.67
C ASN A 149 31.36 11.35 -12.41
N PHE A 150 32.02 12.13 -13.28
CA PHE A 150 31.96 13.59 -13.25
C PHE A 150 30.52 14.08 -13.43
N ALA A 151 29.82 13.61 -14.46
CA ALA A 151 28.45 14.02 -14.72
C ALA A 151 27.55 13.79 -13.49
N ARG A 152 27.58 12.59 -12.92
CA ARG A 152 26.82 12.25 -11.70
C ARG A 152 27.17 13.13 -10.50
N LEU A 153 28.44 13.50 -10.32
CA LEU A 153 28.85 14.41 -9.26
C LEU A 153 28.25 15.81 -9.46
N TYR A 154 28.37 16.37 -10.67
CA TYR A 154 27.85 17.70 -10.98
C TYR A 154 26.32 17.73 -10.85
N GLN A 155 25.62 16.68 -11.28
CA GLN A 155 24.19 16.50 -11.04
C GLN A 155 23.84 16.55 -9.55
N LYS A 156 24.54 15.80 -8.69
CA LYS A 156 24.28 15.81 -7.24
C LYS A 156 24.54 17.15 -6.57
N ARG A 157 25.37 18.01 -7.18
CA ARG A 157 25.62 19.38 -6.71
C ARG A 157 24.66 20.41 -7.30
N GLY A 158 23.72 20.01 -8.16
CA GLY A 158 22.79 20.89 -8.84
C GLY A 158 23.43 21.72 -9.96
N LYS A 159 24.66 21.40 -10.37
CA LYS A 159 25.37 22.03 -11.49
C LYS A 159 25.00 21.31 -12.79
N GLN A 160 23.79 21.60 -13.28
CA GLN A 160 23.16 20.82 -14.35
C GLN A 160 23.84 21.01 -15.72
N SER A 161 24.27 22.23 -16.07
CA SER A 161 24.96 22.53 -17.34
C SER A 161 26.25 21.74 -17.50
N GLU A 162 27.07 21.72 -16.45
CA GLU A 162 28.33 20.98 -16.43
C GLU A 162 28.05 19.48 -16.49
N SER A 163 27.06 19.00 -15.74
CA SER A 163 26.65 17.60 -15.80
C SER A 163 26.24 17.16 -17.20
N LEU A 164 25.45 17.97 -17.92
CA LEU A 164 25.06 17.68 -19.31
C LEU A 164 26.27 17.63 -20.23
N SER A 165 27.18 18.61 -20.13
CA SER A 165 28.42 18.63 -20.94
C SER A 165 29.28 17.38 -20.73
N TYR A 166 29.39 16.87 -19.50
CA TYR A 166 30.09 15.61 -19.26
C TYR A 166 29.32 14.40 -19.80
N TYR A 167 27.99 14.36 -19.74
CA TYR A 167 27.22 13.28 -20.37
C TYR A 167 27.35 13.30 -21.91
N GLU A 168 27.36 14.47 -22.54
CA GLU A 168 27.61 14.64 -23.98
C GLU A 168 29.01 14.13 -24.36
N LYS A 169 30.03 14.51 -23.58
CA LYS A 169 31.39 13.98 -23.75
C LYS A 169 31.44 12.45 -23.59
N ALA A 170 30.67 11.88 -22.66
CA ALA A 170 30.60 10.42 -22.52
C ALA A 170 29.94 9.74 -23.73
N LEU A 171 28.94 10.38 -24.34
CA LEU A 171 28.30 9.90 -25.57
C LEU A 171 29.28 9.92 -26.74
N GLU A 172 30.01 11.01 -26.96
CA GLU A 172 31.05 11.14 -28.00
C GLU A 172 32.09 10.02 -27.91
N LEU A 173 32.59 9.74 -26.70
CA LEU A 173 33.54 8.65 -26.49
C LEU A 173 32.94 7.28 -26.85
N THR A 174 31.62 7.13 -26.79
CA THR A 174 30.89 5.87 -26.97
C THR A 174 30.43 5.64 -28.43
N GLU A 175 30.73 6.57 -29.36
CA GLU A 175 30.27 6.48 -30.76
C GLU A 175 30.92 5.34 -31.58
N ASP A 176 32.01 4.73 -31.10
CA ASP A 176 32.88 3.90 -31.95
C ASP A 176 32.50 2.42 -32.15
N CYS A 177 31.44 1.87 -31.54
CA CYS A 177 31.12 0.44 -31.70
C CYS A 177 29.61 0.12 -31.59
N GLU A 178 29.07 -0.72 -32.50
CA GLU A 178 27.72 -1.32 -32.40
C GLU A 178 27.48 -2.08 -31.08
N VAL A 179 28.57 -2.53 -30.44
CA VAL A 179 28.57 -3.30 -29.18
C VAL A 179 28.16 -2.45 -27.96
N GLU A 180 28.28 -1.12 -28.02
CA GLU A 180 28.06 -0.22 -26.86
C GLU A 180 26.66 0.41 -26.79
N CYS A 181 25.73 -0.14 -27.56
CA CYS A 181 24.35 0.31 -27.63
C CYS A 181 23.64 0.35 -26.25
N HIS A 182 23.88 -0.64 -25.38
CA HIS A 182 23.37 -0.64 -23.99
C HIS A 182 23.91 0.55 -23.16
N ARG A 183 25.19 0.92 -23.31
CA ARG A 183 25.77 2.07 -22.59
C ARG A 183 25.16 3.38 -23.08
N ARG A 184 24.96 3.54 -24.39
CA ARG A 184 24.32 4.73 -24.96
C ARG A 184 22.88 4.89 -24.47
N THR A 185 22.11 3.80 -24.46
CA THR A 185 20.76 3.79 -23.89
C THR A 185 20.77 4.24 -22.42
N ALA A 186 21.71 3.74 -21.62
CA ALA A 186 21.85 4.15 -20.22
C ALA A 186 22.21 5.64 -20.07
N LEU A 187 23.14 6.17 -20.89
CA LEU A 187 23.52 7.58 -20.87
C LEU A 187 22.33 8.50 -21.19
N TYR A 188 21.58 8.20 -22.25
CA TYR A 188 20.39 8.98 -22.60
C TYR A 188 19.32 8.97 -21.50
N LYS A 189 19.14 7.84 -20.81
CA LYS A 189 18.23 7.78 -19.65
C LYS A 189 18.68 8.69 -18.51
N GLU A 190 19.98 8.71 -18.19
CA GLU A 190 20.54 9.58 -17.14
C GLU A 190 20.40 11.07 -17.52
N MET A 191 20.67 11.43 -18.77
CA MET A 191 20.44 12.78 -19.29
C MET A 191 18.96 13.19 -19.22
N ALA A 192 18.05 12.27 -19.52
CA ALA A 192 16.62 12.54 -19.41
C ALA A 192 16.16 12.73 -17.96
N VAL A 193 16.75 12.03 -16.99
CA VAL A 193 16.49 12.25 -15.56
C VAL A 193 16.97 13.64 -15.15
N LEU A 194 18.16 14.04 -15.59
CA LEU A 194 18.72 15.36 -15.33
C LEU A 194 17.84 16.49 -15.89
N GLU A 195 17.36 16.35 -17.14
CA GLU A 195 16.48 17.34 -17.75
C GLU A 195 15.09 17.38 -17.08
N GLN A 196 14.57 16.25 -16.57
CA GLN A 196 13.36 16.23 -15.74
C GLN A 196 13.55 16.98 -14.42
N GLU A 197 14.68 16.79 -13.74
CA GLU A 197 15.02 17.51 -12.50
C GLU A 197 15.14 19.02 -12.75
N ASN A 198 15.50 19.44 -13.97
CA ASN A 198 15.51 20.84 -14.39
C ASN A 198 14.15 21.35 -14.89
N GLY A 199 13.13 20.49 -14.98
CA GLY A 199 11.81 20.84 -15.53
C GLY A 199 11.74 20.93 -17.06
N ASN A 200 12.81 20.60 -17.77
CA ASN A 200 12.89 20.59 -19.24
C ASN A 200 12.31 19.29 -19.81
N LEU A 201 11.02 19.07 -19.62
CA LEU A 201 10.35 17.81 -19.99
C LEU A 201 10.45 17.50 -21.50
N HIS A 202 10.49 18.51 -22.37
CA HIS A 202 10.67 18.31 -23.82
C HIS A 202 11.99 17.62 -24.14
N ARG A 203 13.11 18.12 -23.60
CA ARG A 203 14.44 17.52 -23.82
C ARG A 203 14.56 16.14 -23.20
N ALA A 204 13.93 15.93 -22.04
CA ALA A 204 13.85 14.61 -21.45
C ALA A 204 13.14 13.60 -22.37
N VAL A 205 12.06 14.01 -23.05
CA VAL A 205 11.38 13.17 -24.06
C VAL A 205 12.30 12.90 -25.25
N GLU A 206 13.05 13.89 -25.74
CA GLU A 206 14.00 13.70 -26.84
C GLU A 206 15.09 12.66 -26.49
N HIS A 207 15.74 12.78 -25.35
CA HIS A 207 16.75 11.82 -24.91
C HIS A 207 16.16 10.42 -24.68
N LEU A 208 14.99 10.31 -24.05
CA LEU A 208 14.34 9.01 -23.89
C LEU A 208 13.90 8.41 -25.22
N GLN A 209 13.53 9.22 -26.21
CA GLN A 209 13.22 8.74 -27.56
C GLN A 209 14.46 8.16 -28.24
N GLN A 210 15.61 8.84 -28.13
CA GLN A 210 16.89 8.32 -28.63
C GLN A 210 17.25 6.99 -27.95
N ALA A 211 17.07 6.88 -26.63
CA ALA A 211 17.27 5.64 -25.90
C ALA A 211 16.32 4.53 -26.38
N TYR A 212 15.06 4.87 -26.64
CA TYR A 212 14.03 3.93 -27.10
C TYR A 212 14.33 3.38 -28.50
N ASP A 213 14.72 4.25 -29.43
CA ASP A 213 15.04 3.87 -30.81
C ASP A 213 16.25 2.92 -30.84
N ILE A 214 17.27 3.17 -30.02
CA ILE A 214 18.44 2.27 -29.84
C ILE A 214 18.04 0.94 -29.21
N ALA A 215 17.14 0.95 -28.22
CA ALA A 215 16.66 -0.28 -27.59
C ALA A 215 15.84 -1.13 -28.58
N LEU A 216 14.99 -0.50 -29.40
CA LEU A 216 14.21 -1.17 -30.44
C LEU A 216 15.08 -1.77 -31.54
N SER A 217 16.16 -1.09 -31.94
CA SER A 217 17.08 -1.62 -32.96
C SER A 217 17.83 -2.88 -32.51
N GLN A 218 18.05 -3.04 -31.20
CA GLN A 218 18.65 -4.25 -30.63
C GLN A 218 17.63 -5.37 -30.43
N SER A 219 16.48 -5.03 -29.86
CA SER A 219 15.41 -5.97 -29.58
C SER A 219 14.07 -5.27 -29.52
N ALA A 220 13.28 -5.42 -30.59
CA ALA A 220 11.93 -4.86 -30.69
C ALA A 220 10.98 -5.32 -29.55
N THR A 221 11.30 -6.42 -28.86
CA THR A 221 10.53 -6.96 -27.73
C THR A 221 11.41 -7.19 -26.50
N GLY A 222 12.40 -6.33 -26.28
CA GLY A 222 13.26 -6.36 -25.09
C GLY A 222 12.58 -5.75 -23.86
N THR A 223 12.98 -6.20 -22.66
CA THR A 223 12.55 -5.57 -21.40
C THR A 223 13.10 -4.16 -21.24
N GLU A 224 14.26 -3.86 -21.83
CA GLU A 224 14.84 -2.51 -21.83
C GLU A 224 13.97 -1.52 -22.60
N ALA A 225 13.50 -1.88 -23.80
CA ALA A 225 12.58 -1.06 -24.57
C ALA A 225 11.25 -0.83 -23.81
N ALA A 226 10.73 -1.87 -23.13
CA ALA A 226 9.54 -1.74 -22.29
C ALA A 226 9.74 -0.81 -21.08
N ASP A 227 10.89 -0.90 -20.41
CA ASP A 227 11.29 -0.02 -19.30
C ASP A 227 11.37 1.46 -19.80
N ILE A 228 11.97 1.70 -20.98
CA ILE A 228 12.11 3.05 -21.55
C ILE A 228 10.78 3.62 -22.02
N ALA A 229 9.94 2.82 -22.67
CA ALA A 229 8.58 3.22 -23.06
C ALA A 229 7.76 3.64 -21.84
N HIS A 230 7.89 2.93 -20.70
CA HIS A 230 7.25 3.35 -19.46
C HIS A 230 7.77 4.72 -18.98
N CYS A 231 9.09 4.95 -19.00
CA CYS A 231 9.66 6.25 -18.70
C CYS A 231 9.13 7.35 -19.63
N LEU A 232 9.12 7.12 -20.94
CA LEU A 232 8.56 8.05 -21.93
C LEU A 232 7.11 8.40 -21.62
N ALA A 233 6.29 7.40 -21.33
CA ALA A 233 4.88 7.58 -21.00
C ALA A 233 4.70 8.50 -19.78
N LYS A 234 5.50 8.31 -18.73
CA LYS A 234 5.45 9.13 -17.51
C LYS A 234 5.88 10.57 -17.77
N VAL A 235 6.99 10.79 -18.47
CA VAL A 235 7.47 12.14 -18.79
C VAL A 235 6.48 12.86 -19.69
N CYS A 236 5.95 12.17 -20.72
CA CYS A 236 4.92 12.71 -21.59
C CYS A 236 3.64 13.07 -20.82
N SER A 237 3.25 12.26 -19.83
CA SER A 237 2.07 12.52 -18.99
C SER A 237 2.22 13.75 -18.09
N ALA A 238 3.44 14.05 -17.63
CA ALA A 238 3.74 15.19 -16.78
C ALA A 238 3.91 16.49 -17.58
N SER A 239 4.11 16.39 -18.89
CA SER A 239 4.29 17.53 -19.78
C SER A 239 2.99 18.33 -19.98
N THR A 240 3.12 19.66 -20.04
CA THR A 240 2.01 20.58 -20.33
C THR A 240 1.63 20.61 -21.82
N GLU A 241 2.55 20.18 -22.69
CA GLU A 241 2.32 20.13 -24.15
C GLU A 241 1.18 19.17 -24.53
N PRO A 242 0.14 19.64 -25.26
CA PRO A 242 -0.97 18.80 -25.68
C PRO A 242 -0.56 17.61 -26.56
N SER A 243 0.46 17.77 -27.40
CA SER A 243 1.00 16.72 -28.27
C SER A 243 1.58 15.54 -27.47
N HIS A 244 2.14 15.81 -26.29
CA HIS A 244 2.73 14.78 -25.43
C HIS A 244 1.68 13.89 -24.77
N LYS A 245 0.45 14.39 -24.52
CA LYS A 245 -0.62 13.55 -23.95
C LYS A 245 -0.99 12.37 -24.86
N GLY A 246 -1.10 12.60 -26.17
CA GLY A 246 -1.37 11.53 -27.13
C GLY A 246 -0.25 10.49 -27.16
N ARG A 247 1.01 10.95 -27.15
CA ARG A 247 2.20 10.08 -27.09
C ARG A 247 2.27 9.27 -25.79
N ALA A 248 1.85 9.84 -24.65
CA ALA A 248 1.86 9.14 -23.38
C ALA A 248 1.01 7.86 -23.43
N SER A 249 -0.20 7.93 -23.98
CA SER A 249 -1.08 6.76 -24.12
C SER A 249 -0.43 5.68 -25.00
N GLN A 250 0.14 6.08 -26.13
CA GLN A 250 0.84 5.16 -27.04
C GLN A 250 1.98 4.43 -26.33
N PHE A 251 2.84 5.15 -25.61
CA PHE A 251 3.97 4.54 -24.90
C PHE A 251 3.54 3.65 -23.72
N PHE A 252 2.45 3.97 -23.02
CA PHE A 252 1.88 3.07 -22.03
C PHE A 252 1.43 1.75 -22.66
N GLU A 253 0.73 1.80 -23.80
CA GLU A 253 0.27 0.61 -24.51
C GLU A 253 1.43 -0.23 -25.06
N GLU A 254 2.46 0.40 -25.62
CA GLU A 254 3.68 -0.26 -26.09
C GLU A 254 4.42 -0.98 -24.94
N SER A 255 4.59 -0.29 -23.80
CA SER A 255 5.22 -0.88 -22.61
C SER A 255 4.42 -2.07 -22.06
N LEU A 256 3.10 -1.92 -21.93
CA LEU A 256 2.20 -2.99 -21.47
C LEU A 256 2.21 -4.19 -22.41
N LYS A 257 2.20 -3.95 -23.73
CA LYS A 257 2.26 -5.02 -24.75
C LYS A 257 3.56 -5.80 -24.61
N SER A 258 4.69 -5.12 -24.52
CA SER A 258 6.00 -5.74 -24.40
C SER A 258 6.14 -6.55 -23.10
N TYR A 259 5.81 -5.97 -21.94
CA TYR A 259 5.87 -6.72 -20.68
C TYR A 259 4.91 -7.92 -20.66
N LYS A 260 3.72 -7.77 -21.21
CA LYS A 260 2.76 -8.88 -21.27
C LYS A 260 3.28 -10.03 -22.12
N CYS A 261 3.92 -9.75 -23.25
CA CYS A 261 4.50 -10.78 -24.12
C CYS A 261 5.71 -11.48 -23.49
N ILE A 262 6.57 -10.75 -22.78
CA ILE A 262 7.84 -11.28 -22.25
C ILE A 262 7.66 -11.95 -20.88
N LEU A 263 6.97 -11.26 -19.96
CA LEU A 263 6.90 -11.63 -18.54
C LEU A 263 5.51 -12.12 -18.11
N GLY A 264 4.49 -11.90 -18.94
CA GLY A 264 3.10 -12.22 -18.62
C GLY A 264 2.38 -11.11 -17.83
N ALA A 265 1.05 -11.23 -17.74
CA ALA A 265 0.18 -10.23 -17.12
C ALA A 265 0.19 -10.26 -15.58
N GLU A 266 0.78 -11.27 -14.97
CA GLU A 266 0.90 -11.41 -13.50
C GLU A 266 2.19 -10.80 -12.95
N ASN A 267 3.13 -10.43 -13.83
CA ASN A 267 4.41 -9.90 -13.40
C ASN A 267 4.25 -8.52 -12.75
N SER A 268 4.97 -8.30 -11.64
CA SER A 268 4.97 -7.04 -10.90
C SER A 268 5.25 -5.82 -11.80
N LYS A 269 6.19 -5.91 -12.75
CA LYS A 269 6.48 -4.80 -13.68
C LYS A 269 5.26 -4.45 -14.55
N TYR A 270 4.59 -5.45 -15.13
CA TYR A 270 3.39 -5.23 -15.95
C TYR A 270 2.28 -4.54 -15.14
N LEU A 271 2.07 -4.98 -13.90
CA LEU A 271 1.03 -4.45 -13.02
C LEU A 271 1.32 -3.00 -12.59
N VAL A 272 2.59 -2.66 -12.34
CA VAL A 272 2.99 -1.28 -12.03
C VAL A 272 2.71 -0.35 -13.22
N VAL A 273 3.08 -0.74 -14.45
CA VAL A 273 2.77 0.06 -15.64
C VAL A 273 1.25 0.19 -15.83
N GLN A 274 0.50 -0.87 -15.53
CA GLN A 274 -0.95 -0.86 -15.66
C GLN A 274 -1.60 0.13 -14.69
N ASP A 275 -1.12 0.22 -13.45
CA ASP A 275 -1.61 1.20 -12.47
C ASP A 275 -1.22 2.64 -12.87
N ASP A 276 0.02 2.86 -13.31
CA ASP A 276 0.47 4.17 -13.82
C ASP A 276 -0.36 4.61 -15.05
N PHE A 277 -0.70 3.70 -15.94
CA PHE A 277 -1.57 3.99 -17.08
C PHE A 277 -2.99 4.35 -16.60
N CYS A 278 -3.53 3.67 -15.59
CA CYS A 278 -4.82 4.01 -15.01
C CYS A 278 -4.80 5.41 -14.36
N HIS A 279 -3.72 5.78 -13.66
CA HIS A 279 -3.53 7.13 -13.15
C HIS A 279 -3.55 8.18 -14.28
N PHE A 280 -2.86 7.90 -15.38
CA PHE A 280 -2.88 8.76 -16.57
C PHE A 280 -4.29 8.91 -17.14
N LEU A 281 -5.01 7.81 -17.37
CA LEU A 281 -6.38 7.83 -17.89
C LEU A 281 -7.35 8.63 -16.99
N ILE A 282 -7.20 8.55 -15.67
CA ILE A 282 -7.99 9.37 -14.74
C ILE A 282 -7.70 10.86 -14.96
N SER A 283 -6.42 11.23 -15.09
CA SER A 283 -6.00 12.62 -15.29
C SER A 283 -6.42 13.21 -16.64
N THR A 284 -6.60 12.39 -17.66
CA THR A 284 -7.08 12.79 -18.99
C THR A 284 -8.60 12.76 -19.14
N GLY A 285 -9.34 12.32 -18.10
CA GLY A 285 -10.80 12.26 -18.11
C GLY A 285 -11.39 10.93 -18.61
N GLU A 286 -10.55 9.94 -18.91
CA GLU A 286 -10.94 8.60 -19.38
C GLU A 286 -11.18 7.61 -18.23
N ALA A 287 -11.82 8.07 -17.16
CA ALA A 287 -12.02 7.32 -15.93
C ALA A 287 -12.80 5.98 -16.14
N GLU A 288 -13.68 5.90 -17.13
CA GLU A 288 -14.38 4.66 -17.45
C GLU A 288 -13.46 3.56 -17.99
N ASN A 289 -12.47 3.93 -18.81
CA ASN A 289 -11.47 3.01 -19.34
C ASN A 289 -10.57 2.50 -18.20
N ALA A 290 -10.12 3.40 -17.32
CA ALA A 290 -9.39 3.04 -16.10
C ALA A 290 -10.20 2.05 -15.22
N ALA A 291 -11.50 2.29 -15.01
CA ALA A 291 -12.35 1.40 -14.22
C ALA A 291 -12.39 -0.05 -14.77
N LYS A 292 -12.44 -0.21 -16.11
CA LYS A 292 -12.45 -1.52 -16.76
C LYS A 292 -11.12 -2.25 -16.56
N ILE A 293 -10.00 -1.53 -16.71
CA ILE A 293 -8.65 -2.08 -16.54
C ILE A 293 -8.44 -2.53 -15.09
N LEU A 294 -8.76 -1.66 -14.12
CA LEU A 294 -8.57 -1.95 -12.69
C LEU A 294 -9.43 -3.12 -12.20
N LYS A 295 -10.67 -3.25 -12.66
CA LYS A 295 -11.52 -4.40 -12.29
C LYS A 295 -10.96 -5.73 -12.78
N ARG A 296 -10.37 -5.76 -13.98
CA ARG A 296 -9.69 -6.96 -14.49
C ARG A 296 -8.40 -7.23 -13.72
N SER A 297 -7.60 -6.19 -13.49
CA SER A 297 -6.33 -6.27 -12.73
C SER A 297 -6.54 -6.74 -11.29
N LEU A 298 -7.64 -6.33 -10.66
CA LEU A 298 -7.98 -6.71 -9.28
C LEU A 298 -8.09 -8.22 -9.11
N GLU A 299 -8.74 -8.91 -10.05
CA GLU A 299 -8.89 -10.37 -9.97
C GLU A 299 -7.54 -11.08 -10.16
N THR A 300 -6.71 -10.60 -11.10
CA THR A 300 -5.34 -11.10 -11.28
C THR A 300 -4.47 -10.85 -10.05
N LYS A 301 -4.51 -9.65 -9.46
CA LYS A 301 -3.74 -9.32 -8.26
C LYS A 301 -4.18 -10.13 -7.04
N LYS A 302 -5.48 -10.41 -6.88
CA LYS A 302 -5.97 -11.31 -5.82
C LYS A 302 -5.44 -12.72 -5.98
N SER A 303 -5.42 -13.27 -7.19
CA SER A 303 -4.89 -14.63 -7.42
C SER A 303 -3.38 -14.71 -7.24
N THR A 304 -2.64 -13.66 -7.63
CA THR A 304 -1.16 -13.66 -7.59
C THR A 304 -0.60 -13.31 -6.21
N PHE A 305 -1.14 -12.29 -5.52
CA PHE A 305 -0.59 -11.79 -4.25
C PHE A 305 -1.45 -12.15 -3.03
N GLY A 306 -2.66 -12.67 -3.23
CA GLY A 306 -3.65 -12.93 -2.19
C GLY A 306 -4.59 -11.75 -1.94
N GLU A 307 -5.78 -12.05 -1.41
CA GLU A 307 -6.87 -11.08 -1.25
C GLU A 307 -6.58 -9.93 -0.29
N LEU A 308 -5.69 -10.15 0.68
CA LEU A 308 -5.32 -9.18 1.70
C LEU A 308 -3.94 -8.57 1.42
N SER A 309 -3.45 -8.55 0.18
CA SER A 309 -2.14 -7.99 -0.17
C SER A 309 -2.14 -6.48 -0.33
N THR A 310 -0.95 -5.86 -0.23
CA THR A 310 -0.76 -4.43 -0.45
C THR A 310 -1.12 -3.99 -1.87
N GLU A 311 -0.87 -4.84 -2.86
CA GLU A 311 -1.15 -4.65 -4.28
C GLU A 311 -2.67 -4.62 -4.56
N VAL A 312 -3.43 -5.45 -3.84
CA VAL A 312 -4.90 -5.43 -3.88
C VAL A 312 -5.44 -4.16 -3.21
N ALA A 313 -4.85 -3.73 -2.10
CA ALA A 313 -5.23 -2.48 -1.44
C ALA A 313 -5.01 -1.25 -2.35
N GLU A 314 -3.86 -1.19 -3.04
CA GLU A 314 -3.54 -0.11 -3.99
C GLU A 314 -4.51 -0.09 -5.18
N THR A 315 -4.90 -1.26 -5.70
CA THR A 315 -5.95 -1.37 -6.73
C THR A 315 -7.30 -0.85 -6.23
N TYR A 316 -7.69 -1.19 -4.99
CA TYR A 316 -8.93 -0.67 -4.40
C TYR A 316 -8.88 0.84 -4.17
N GLN A 317 -7.73 1.38 -3.79
CA GLN A 317 -7.51 2.82 -3.65
C GLN A 317 -7.72 3.53 -5.00
N LEU A 318 -7.13 2.99 -6.06
CA LEU A 318 -7.21 3.57 -7.40
C LEU A 318 -8.62 3.46 -7.98
N LEU A 319 -9.28 2.32 -7.78
CA LEU A 319 -10.69 2.13 -8.15
C LEU A 319 -11.60 3.12 -7.40
N GLY A 320 -11.34 3.35 -6.10
CA GLY A 320 -12.04 4.35 -5.31
C GLY A 320 -11.87 5.76 -5.87
N ALA A 321 -10.67 6.13 -6.34
CA ALA A 321 -10.42 7.41 -6.98
C ALA A 321 -11.18 7.56 -8.32
N VAL A 322 -11.17 6.52 -9.16
CA VAL A 322 -11.93 6.46 -10.42
C VAL A 322 -13.43 6.59 -10.17
N GLU A 323 -13.96 5.87 -9.18
CA GLU A 323 -15.38 5.90 -8.85
C GLU A 323 -15.81 7.28 -8.35
N ARG A 324 -14.92 8.01 -7.65
CA ARG A 324 -15.16 9.41 -7.25
C ARG A 324 -15.18 10.34 -8.45
N SER A 325 -14.25 10.21 -9.41
CA SER A 325 -14.24 11.07 -10.61
C SER A 325 -15.45 10.83 -11.51
N LEU A 326 -16.02 9.62 -11.49
CA LEU A 326 -17.28 9.28 -12.16
C LEU A 326 -18.54 9.67 -11.37
N GLY A 327 -18.41 10.28 -10.18
CA GLY A 327 -19.54 10.64 -9.32
C GLY A 327 -20.21 9.45 -8.61
N LEU A 328 -19.65 8.25 -8.69
CA LEU A 328 -20.17 7.02 -8.08
C LEU A 328 -19.76 6.91 -6.61
N GLN A 329 -20.13 7.90 -5.79
CA GLN A 329 -19.64 8.06 -4.41
C GLN A 329 -19.87 6.81 -3.53
N LYS A 330 -20.99 6.11 -3.71
CA LYS A 330 -21.29 4.87 -2.97
C LYS A 330 -20.30 3.74 -3.28
N LYS A 331 -19.97 3.56 -4.56
CA LYS A 331 -19.02 2.52 -4.96
C LYS A 331 -17.63 2.88 -4.46
N ALA A 332 -17.24 4.15 -4.60
CA ALA A 332 -15.98 4.66 -4.08
C ALA A 332 -15.83 4.40 -2.57
N TYR A 333 -16.89 4.65 -1.79
CA TYR A 333 -16.90 4.37 -0.36
C TYR A 333 -16.67 2.89 -0.06
N ILE A 334 -17.30 1.97 -0.80
CA ILE A 334 -17.13 0.53 -0.63
C ILE A 334 -15.69 0.11 -0.98
N SER A 335 -15.17 0.58 -2.13
CA SER A 335 -13.82 0.27 -2.59
C SER A 335 -12.76 0.79 -1.62
N LEU A 336 -12.89 2.03 -1.14
CA LEU A 336 -11.96 2.62 -0.19
C LEU A 336 -12.02 1.96 1.19
N ASN A 337 -13.19 1.53 1.66
CA ASN A 337 -13.28 0.76 2.92
C ASN A 337 -12.54 -0.58 2.82
N LYS A 338 -12.64 -1.29 1.69
CA LYS A 338 -11.86 -2.52 1.47
C LYS A 338 -10.36 -2.23 1.49
N CYS A 339 -9.94 -1.14 0.84
CA CYS A 339 -8.55 -0.66 0.90
C CYS A 339 -8.12 -0.38 2.36
N LEU A 340 -8.93 0.36 3.11
CA LEU A 340 -8.64 0.73 4.51
C LEU A 340 -8.45 -0.51 5.40
N GLN A 341 -9.32 -1.52 5.27
CA GLN A 341 -9.22 -2.76 6.03
C GLN A 341 -7.87 -3.46 5.80
N ILE A 342 -7.43 -3.55 4.54
CA ILE A 342 -6.14 -4.16 4.20
C ILE A 342 -4.97 -3.29 4.69
N GLN A 343 -5.04 -1.97 4.49
CA GLN A 343 -4.01 -1.04 4.98
C GLN A 343 -3.88 -1.06 6.51
N MET A 344 -4.98 -1.22 7.23
CA MET A 344 -4.98 -1.32 8.69
C MET A 344 -4.34 -2.62 9.18
N LEU A 345 -4.50 -3.71 8.42
CA LEU A 345 -3.86 -5.00 8.70
C LEU A 345 -2.34 -4.98 8.45
N HIS A 346 -1.88 -4.34 7.37
CA HIS A 346 -0.45 -4.30 7.01
C HIS A 346 0.35 -3.19 7.68
N PHE A 347 -0.20 -1.99 7.71
CA PHE A 347 0.53 -0.79 8.15
C PHE A 347 0.06 -0.26 9.51
N GLY A 348 -1.10 -0.69 9.99
CA GLY A 348 -1.73 -0.19 11.20
C GLY A 348 -2.43 1.18 11.03
N PRO A 349 -3.16 1.63 12.06
CA PRO A 349 -3.99 2.85 12.02
C PRO A 349 -3.16 4.15 12.00
N SER A 350 -1.92 4.12 12.47
CA SER A 350 -1.08 5.31 12.59
C SER A 350 -0.34 5.68 11.30
N HIS A 351 -0.30 4.78 10.31
CA HIS A 351 0.45 4.96 9.07
C HIS A 351 -0.18 6.03 8.16
N LYS A 352 0.66 6.75 7.40
CA LYS A 352 0.22 7.86 6.54
C LYS A 352 -0.82 7.43 5.50
N LYS A 353 -0.58 6.33 4.78
CA LYS A 353 -1.53 5.79 3.78
C LYS A 353 -2.90 5.51 4.41
N THR A 354 -2.94 4.80 5.55
CA THR A 354 -4.17 4.46 6.27
C THR A 354 -4.95 5.70 6.70
N LYS A 355 -4.26 6.71 7.25
CA LYS A 355 -4.85 7.99 7.64
C LYS A 355 -5.43 8.76 6.46
N ASP A 356 -4.75 8.79 5.33
CA ASP A 356 -5.22 9.53 4.15
C ASP A 356 -6.43 8.83 3.49
N THR A 357 -6.45 7.50 3.47
CA THR A 357 -7.64 6.72 3.08
C THR A 357 -8.80 6.98 4.03
N GLN A 358 -8.57 6.95 5.36
CA GLN A 358 -9.58 7.24 6.38
C GLN A 358 -10.20 8.63 6.20
N LYS A 359 -9.36 9.67 6.05
CA LYS A 359 -9.85 11.04 5.79
C LYS A 359 -10.74 11.12 4.53
N THR A 360 -10.36 10.38 3.49
CA THR A 360 -11.14 10.33 2.25
C THR A 360 -12.49 9.65 2.49
N ILE A 361 -12.51 8.54 3.24
CA ILE A 361 -13.74 7.86 3.64
C ILE A 361 -14.61 8.78 4.49
N ASP A 362 -14.06 9.47 5.49
CA ASP A 362 -14.81 10.41 6.34
C ASP A 362 -15.46 11.54 5.54
N PHE A 363 -14.74 12.05 4.53
CA PHE A 363 -15.28 13.04 3.60
C PHE A 363 -16.43 12.47 2.75
N LEU A 364 -16.27 11.26 2.22
CA LEU A 364 -17.31 10.58 1.47
C LEU A 364 -18.53 10.24 2.33
N SER A 365 -18.31 9.84 3.59
CA SER A 365 -19.36 9.59 4.58
C SER A 365 -20.21 10.84 4.79
N LYS A 366 -19.60 12.03 4.91
CA LYS A 366 -20.36 13.29 5.01
C LYS A 366 -21.20 13.59 3.76
N TYR A 367 -20.68 13.31 2.57
CA TYR A 367 -21.42 13.46 1.31
C TYR A 367 -22.57 12.47 1.18
N ILE A 368 -22.32 11.22 1.56
CA ILE A 368 -23.31 10.16 1.66
C ILE A 368 -24.37 10.60 2.68
N GLU A 369 -24.01 11.04 3.89
CA GLU A 369 -24.96 11.54 4.88
C GLU A 369 -25.88 12.67 4.38
N HIS A 370 -25.38 13.57 3.51
CA HIS A 370 -26.19 14.63 2.92
C HIS A 370 -27.19 14.11 1.86
N TYR A 371 -26.81 13.10 1.07
CA TYR A 371 -27.72 12.40 0.13
C TYR A 371 -28.62 11.34 0.81
N TRP A 372 -28.23 10.90 2.01
CA TRP A 372 -28.94 9.92 2.83
C TRP A 372 -29.88 10.57 3.85
N SER A 373 -29.93 11.91 3.92
CA SER A 373 -31.00 12.66 4.58
C SER A 373 -32.39 12.36 3.98
N GLY A 374 -32.45 11.70 2.82
CA GLY A 374 -33.69 11.19 2.23
C GLY A 374 -34.06 9.75 2.59
N TRP A 375 -33.10 8.84 2.78
CA TRP A 375 -33.34 7.41 3.06
C TRP A 375 -32.10 6.79 3.73
N GLY A 376 -32.23 6.31 4.98
CA GLY A 376 -31.32 5.31 5.55
C GLY A 376 -30.25 5.77 6.56
N LYS A 377 -30.55 6.63 7.53
CA LYS A 377 -29.69 6.78 8.73
C LYS A 377 -30.05 5.75 9.81
N LEU A 378 -29.56 4.52 9.64
CA LEU A 378 -29.23 3.58 10.72
C LEU A 378 -28.14 2.63 10.19
N HIS A 379 -26.96 3.17 9.90
CA HIS A 379 -25.78 2.33 9.72
C HIS A 379 -25.18 2.05 11.10
N PHE A 380 -25.55 0.92 11.68
CA PHE A 380 -24.81 0.28 12.76
C PHE A 380 -23.57 -0.39 12.14
N LYS A 381 -22.48 0.36 11.93
CA LYS A 381 -21.17 -0.22 11.60
C LYS A 381 -20.15 0.09 12.68
N ASP A 382 -19.44 -0.97 13.05
CA ASP A 382 -18.24 -1.04 13.86
C ASP A 382 -18.38 -0.62 15.33
N GLY A 383 -18.48 -1.62 16.21
CA GLY A 383 -18.04 -1.56 17.61
C GLY A 383 -18.83 -0.67 18.58
N VAL A 384 -19.54 0.36 18.12
CA VAL A 384 -20.13 1.38 19.01
C VAL A 384 -21.41 0.90 19.71
N THR A 385 -22.19 -0.02 19.12
CA THR A 385 -23.28 -0.70 19.85
C THR A 385 -22.78 -1.92 20.62
N GLN A 386 -21.73 -2.61 20.17
CA GLN A 386 -21.16 -3.69 20.97
C GLN A 386 -20.49 -3.14 22.24
N GLN A 387 -19.76 -2.02 22.14
CA GLN A 387 -19.21 -1.31 23.30
C GLN A 387 -20.28 -0.50 24.02
N GLY A 388 -21.25 0.15 23.37
CA GLY A 388 -22.31 0.91 24.06
C GLY A 388 -23.28 0.03 24.86
N VAL A 389 -23.69 -1.12 24.31
CA VAL A 389 -24.60 -2.08 24.96
C VAL A 389 -23.85 -3.03 25.91
N LYS A 390 -22.56 -3.35 25.68
CA LYS A 390 -21.75 -4.05 26.70
C LYS A 390 -21.23 -3.12 27.80
N ALA A 391 -20.93 -1.85 27.51
CA ALA A 391 -20.44 -0.89 28.52
C ALA A 391 -21.54 -0.37 29.43
N SER A 392 -22.83 -0.50 29.08
CA SER A 392 -23.91 -0.23 30.03
C SER A 392 -23.96 -1.27 31.15
N GLY A 393 -23.46 -2.49 30.93
CA GLY A 393 -23.49 -3.58 31.92
C GLY A 393 -24.87 -4.23 32.12
N LEU A 394 -25.93 -3.76 31.43
CA LEU A 394 -27.31 -4.20 31.66
C LEU A 394 -27.72 -5.53 30.97
N LEU A 395 -26.87 -6.11 30.11
CA LEU A 395 -27.15 -7.37 29.40
C LEU A 395 -26.04 -8.42 29.58
N ALA A 396 -25.47 -8.49 30.79
CA ALA A 396 -24.32 -9.34 31.10
C ALA A 396 -24.53 -10.83 30.75
N ASP A 397 -25.77 -11.32 30.87
CA ASP A 397 -26.12 -12.73 30.66
C ASP A 397 -26.71 -13.04 29.27
N VAL A 398 -26.67 -12.09 28.33
CA VAL A 398 -27.29 -12.22 27.00
C VAL A 398 -26.23 -12.19 25.90
N GLN A 399 -26.13 -13.26 25.11
CA GLN A 399 -25.27 -13.31 23.94
C GLN A 399 -25.92 -12.57 22.76
N ILE A 400 -25.36 -11.41 22.40
CA ILE A 400 -25.86 -10.57 21.31
C ILE A 400 -25.09 -10.86 20.01
N HIS A 401 -25.83 -11.22 18.95
CA HIS A 401 -25.33 -11.33 17.59
C HIS A 401 -25.90 -10.21 16.72
N ILE A 402 -25.03 -9.35 16.17
CA ILE A 402 -25.42 -8.24 15.30
C ILE A 402 -25.20 -8.66 13.84
N MET A 403 -26.21 -8.47 13.00
CA MET A 403 -26.17 -8.81 11.59
C MET A 403 -26.62 -7.61 10.74
N GLU A 404 -25.81 -7.24 9.74
CA GLU A 404 -26.21 -6.25 8.74
C GLU A 404 -27.02 -6.95 7.64
N VAL A 405 -28.23 -6.48 7.40
CA VAL A 405 -29.12 -7.06 6.39
C VAL A 405 -29.19 -6.13 5.18
N PRO A 406 -28.83 -6.59 3.97
CA PRO A 406 -28.81 -5.74 2.78
C PRO A 406 -30.22 -5.34 2.35
N VAL A 407 -30.32 -4.18 1.69
CA VAL A 407 -31.58 -3.64 1.14
C VAL A 407 -31.96 -4.34 -0.18
N SER A 408 -31.98 -5.67 -0.18
CA SER A 408 -32.30 -6.56 -1.31
C SER A 408 -33.16 -7.70 -0.79
N TYR A 409 -34.30 -7.97 -1.42
CA TYR A 409 -35.24 -9.00 -0.92
C TYR A 409 -34.61 -10.38 -0.88
N ARG A 410 -33.88 -10.75 -1.95
CA ARG A 410 -33.22 -12.05 -2.05
C ARG A 410 -32.17 -12.22 -0.97
N LYS A 411 -31.25 -11.27 -0.87
CA LYS A 411 -30.12 -11.34 0.08
C LYS A 411 -30.61 -11.22 1.52
N ALA A 412 -31.63 -10.41 1.77
CA ALA A 412 -32.32 -10.33 3.04
C ALA A 412 -32.84 -11.71 3.47
N GLN A 413 -33.56 -12.40 2.58
CA GLN A 413 -34.10 -13.72 2.85
C GLN A 413 -32.99 -14.75 3.14
N GLU A 414 -31.90 -14.74 2.36
CA GLU A 414 -30.72 -15.60 2.57
C GLU A 414 -30.10 -15.38 3.96
N VAL A 415 -29.95 -14.13 4.39
CA VAL A 415 -29.41 -13.77 5.72
C VAL A 415 -30.33 -14.24 6.85
N ILE A 416 -31.65 -13.96 6.75
CA ILE A 416 -32.62 -14.33 7.79
C ILE A 416 -32.74 -15.86 7.92
N LEU A 417 -32.83 -16.57 6.79
CA LEU A 417 -32.84 -18.03 6.77
C LEU A 417 -31.56 -18.61 7.37
N GLY A 418 -30.41 -18.05 6.99
CA GLY A 418 -29.12 -18.44 7.54
C GLY A 418 -29.08 -18.27 9.05
N MET A 419 -29.46 -17.10 9.56
CA MET A 419 -29.50 -16.78 10.99
C MET A 419 -30.35 -17.77 11.80
N TRP A 420 -31.59 -18.04 11.37
CA TRP A 420 -32.47 -18.95 12.10
C TRP A 420 -32.00 -20.41 12.05
N ARG A 421 -31.30 -20.81 10.98
CA ARG A 421 -30.74 -22.16 10.85
C ARG A 421 -29.46 -22.36 11.65
N SER A 422 -28.56 -21.38 11.66
CA SER A 422 -27.23 -21.52 12.26
C SER A 422 -27.16 -21.05 13.71
N LEU A 423 -27.84 -19.95 14.04
CA LEU A 423 -27.79 -19.35 15.38
C LEU A 423 -29.00 -19.73 16.23
N ASN A 424 -30.16 -19.96 15.61
CA ASN A 424 -31.44 -20.25 16.28
C ASN A 424 -31.68 -19.36 17.52
N PRO A 425 -31.75 -18.02 17.37
CA PRO A 425 -31.79 -17.11 18.50
C PRO A 425 -33.05 -17.29 19.37
N LYS A 426 -32.96 -16.91 20.65
CA LYS A 426 -34.13 -16.79 21.53
C LYS A 426 -35.12 -15.75 21.01
N LEU A 427 -34.61 -14.62 20.50
CA LEU A 427 -35.37 -13.53 19.94
C LEU A 427 -34.56 -12.82 18.84
N ALA A 428 -35.19 -12.55 17.69
CA ALA A 428 -34.63 -11.66 16.68
C ALA A 428 -35.24 -10.26 16.81
N VAL A 429 -34.41 -9.24 17.04
CA VAL A 429 -34.84 -7.84 17.14
C VAL A 429 -34.42 -7.11 15.87
N HIS A 430 -35.39 -6.68 15.08
CA HIS A 430 -35.17 -5.95 13.83
C HIS A 430 -35.38 -4.44 14.03
N PHE A 431 -34.53 -3.65 13.38
CA PHE A 431 -34.62 -2.20 13.39
C PHE A 431 -34.82 -1.66 11.97
N GLY A 432 -35.73 -0.71 11.83
CA GLY A 432 -35.94 0.07 10.60
C GLY A 432 -36.02 1.56 10.91
N VAL A 433 -35.71 2.42 9.95
CA VAL A 433 -35.90 3.87 10.11
C VAL A 433 -37.30 4.23 9.64
N ALA A 434 -38.06 4.97 10.46
CA ALA A 434 -39.27 5.68 10.05
C ALA A 434 -38.92 7.14 9.73
N PRO A 435 -38.73 7.51 8.43
CA PRO A 435 -38.12 8.79 8.07
C PRO A 435 -38.92 10.03 8.47
N ARG A 436 -40.24 9.87 8.66
CA ARG A 436 -41.18 10.94 8.99
C ARG A 436 -41.68 10.87 10.44
N SER A 437 -41.03 10.06 11.27
CA SER A 437 -41.34 9.96 12.69
C SER A 437 -40.21 10.58 13.51
N ASP A 438 -40.60 11.23 14.59
CA ASP A 438 -39.75 11.72 15.67
C ASP A 438 -39.81 10.80 16.91
N THR A 439 -40.59 9.72 16.84
CA THR A 439 -40.85 8.78 17.95
C THR A 439 -40.47 7.35 17.54
N ILE A 440 -40.22 6.47 18.52
CA ILE A 440 -40.00 5.04 18.30
C ILE A 440 -41.36 4.34 18.14
N ILE A 441 -41.49 3.43 17.17
CA ILE A 441 -42.72 2.66 16.91
C ILE A 441 -42.44 1.17 17.08
N LEU A 442 -43.25 0.52 17.92
CA LEU A 442 -43.23 -0.91 18.16
C LEU A 442 -44.27 -1.60 17.25
N GLU A 443 -43.80 -2.48 16.36
CA GLU A 443 -44.65 -3.14 15.37
C GLU A 443 -45.08 -4.54 15.83
N GLN A 444 -46.39 -4.79 15.90
CA GLN A 444 -46.92 -6.09 16.32
C GLN A 444 -46.89 -7.16 15.22
N THR A 445 -47.16 -6.75 13.98
CA THR A 445 -47.65 -7.65 12.93
C THR A 445 -46.83 -7.50 11.65
N GLY A 446 -46.31 -8.62 11.13
CA GLY A 446 -45.74 -8.70 9.78
C GLY A 446 -46.78 -9.20 8.77
N LYS A 447 -46.75 -8.72 7.52
CA LYS A 447 -47.71 -9.13 6.47
C LYS A 447 -47.04 -9.83 5.30
N ASN A 448 -47.71 -10.83 4.73
CA ASN A 448 -47.09 -11.68 3.71
C ASN A 448 -47.23 -11.13 2.29
N THR A 449 -48.11 -10.17 2.03
CA THR A 449 -48.50 -9.79 0.66
C THR A 449 -48.43 -8.27 0.43
N LYS A 450 -48.60 -7.87 -0.83
CA LYS A 450 -48.62 -6.47 -1.30
C LYS A 450 -47.24 -5.80 -1.37
N TYR A 451 -46.19 -6.59 -1.63
CA TYR A 451 -44.85 -6.05 -1.91
C TYR A 451 -44.74 -5.62 -3.38
N THR A 452 -44.91 -4.33 -3.64
CA THR A 452 -44.85 -3.74 -5.00
C THR A 452 -43.59 -2.91 -5.24
N ASN A 453 -42.87 -2.54 -4.18
CA ASN A 453 -41.73 -1.65 -4.27
C ASN A 453 -40.47 -2.43 -4.65
N ARG A 454 -39.70 -1.90 -5.61
CA ARG A 454 -38.41 -2.47 -6.04
C ARG A 454 -37.32 -2.16 -5.02
N ASP A 455 -36.42 -3.12 -4.81
CA ASP A 455 -35.25 -2.99 -3.95
C ASP A 455 -34.06 -2.32 -4.67
N ILE A 456 -32.89 -2.29 -4.02
CA ILE A 456 -31.68 -1.65 -4.58
C ILE A 456 -31.13 -2.36 -5.84
N GLU A 457 -31.54 -3.61 -6.07
CA GLU A 457 -31.21 -4.40 -7.26
C GLU A 457 -32.29 -4.26 -8.34
N GLY A 458 -33.31 -3.43 -8.10
CA GLY A 458 -34.43 -3.20 -9.02
C GLY A 458 -35.46 -4.34 -9.02
N LEU A 459 -35.41 -5.24 -8.04
CA LEU A 459 -36.24 -6.45 -7.96
C LEU A 459 -37.34 -6.32 -6.91
N CYS A 460 -38.42 -7.07 -7.08
CA CYS A 460 -39.50 -7.23 -6.11
C CYS A 460 -39.74 -8.72 -5.84
N PRO A 461 -40.35 -9.10 -4.70
CA PRO A 461 -40.65 -10.50 -4.42
C PRO A 461 -41.54 -11.12 -5.49
N SER A 462 -41.27 -12.37 -5.85
CA SER A 462 -42.09 -13.14 -6.79
C SER A 462 -43.53 -13.22 -6.28
N LYS A 463 -44.51 -12.94 -7.16
CA LYS A 463 -45.95 -12.88 -6.84
C LYS A 463 -46.32 -11.82 -5.78
N GLY A 464 -45.42 -10.90 -5.43
CA GLY A 464 -45.67 -9.83 -4.46
C GLY A 464 -45.91 -10.33 -3.03
N CYS A 465 -45.41 -11.52 -2.70
CA CYS A 465 -45.48 -12.11 -1.37
C CYS A 465 -44.12 -12.50 -0.79
N CYS A 466 -44.04 -12.62 0.53
CA CYS A 466 -42.79 -12.93 1.24
C CYS A 466 -42.50 -14.44 1.23
N VAL A 467 -43.49 -15.24 1.60
CA VAL A 467 -43.43 -16.71 1.62
C VAL A 467 -44.66 -17.26 0.90
N GLU A 468 -44.44 -17.99 -0.20
CA GLU A 468 -45.52 -18.64 -0.93
C GLU A 468 -46.27 -19.65 -0.04
N GLY A 469 -47.60 -19.56 0.02
CA GLY A 469 -48.43 -20.41 0.88
C GLY A 469 -48.40 -20.07 2.38
N GLY A 470 -47.66 -19.04 2.80
CA GLY A 470 -47.63 -18.59 4.19
C GLY A 470 -48.91 -17.84 4.64
N PRO A 471 -49.15 -17.72 5.96
CA PRO A 471 -50.25 -16.94 6.53
C PRO A 471 -50.31 -15.50 5.98
N GLN A 472 -51.48 -14.85 5.94
CA GLN A 472 -51.54 -13.45 5.46
C GLN A 472 -50.84 -12.47 6.39
N GLN A 473 -50.85 -12.75 7.68
CA GLN A 473 -50.23 -11.94 8.72
C GLN A 473 -49.77 -12.84 9.85
N ILE A 474 -48.70 -12.43 10.54
CA ILE A 474 -48.17 -13.13 11.70
C ILE A 474 -47.87 -12.07 12.76
N ASP A 475 -48.28 -12.33 14.00
CA ASP A 475 -47.95 -11.50 15.16
C ASP A 475 -46.71 -12.04 15.87
N SER A 476 -45.92 -11.16 16.48
CA SER A 476 -44.90 -11.58 17.44
C SER A 476 -45.54 -12.26 18.65
N ILE A 477 -44.83 -13.22 19.26
CA ILE A 477 -45.23 -13.76 20.57
C ILE A 477 -45.17 -12.71 21.69
N ILE A 478 -44.40 -11.64 21.50
CA ILE A 478 -44.33 -10.53 22.45
C ILE A 478 -45.50 -9.55 22.16
N ASP A 479 -46.30 -9.25 23.19
CA ASP A 479 -47.36 -8.23 23.11
C ASP A 479 -46.73 -6.83 23.14
N MET A 480 -46.68 -6.17 21.98
CA MET A 480 -46.12 -4.82 21.85
C MET A 480 -46.95 -3.76 22.56
N LYS A 481 -48.24 -4.02 22.86
CA LYS A 481 -49.01 -3.12 23.74
C LYS A 481 -48.54 -3.25 25.19
N ALA A 482 -48.18 -4.44 25.64
CA ALA A 482 -47.61 -4.65 26.97
C ALA A 482 -46.23 -3.99 27.08
N ALA A 483 -45.37 -4.18 26.07
CA ALA A 483 -44.08 -3.50 25.97
C ALA A 483 -44.23 -1.98 26.06
N ARG A 484 -45.14 -1.40 25.25
CA ARG A 484 -45.45 0.04 25.32
C ARG A 484 -45.86 0.49 26.73
N ARG A 485 -46.75 -0.23 27.41
CA ARG A 485 -47.19 0.13 28.77
C ARG A 485 -46.03 0.16 29.76
N ARG A 486 -45.13 -0.83 29.71
CA ARG A 486 -43.93 -0.88 30.57
C ARG A 486 -42.98 0.27 30.28
N LEU A 487 -42.69 0.53 29.00
CA LEU A 487 -41.79 1.61 28.58
C LEU A 487 -42.32 3.00 28.96
N GLN A 488 -43.64 3.20 28.88
CA GLN A 488 -44.27 4.45 29.33
C GLN A 488 -44.11 4.67 30.84
N LEU A 489 -44.18 3.62 31.66
CA LEU A 489 -43.91 3.72 33.11
C LEU A 489 -42.45 4.08 33.41
N LEU A 490 -41.53 3.69 32.53
CA LEU A 490 -40.12 4.04 32.60
C LEU A 490 -39.80 5.43 32.01
N GLY A 491 -40.81 6.18 31.58
CA GLY A 491 -40.67 7.53 31.03
C GLY A 491 -40.26 7.58 29.56
N LEU A 492 -40.31 6.46 28.83
CA LEU A 492 -40.01 6.41 27.41
C LEU A 492 -41.29 6.48 26.56
N ASP A 493 -41.42 7.50 25.73
CA ASP A 493 -42.55 7.63 24.81
C ASP A 493 -42.33 6.80 23.55
N VAL A 494 -43.20 5.81 23.34
CA VAL A 494 -43.19 4.90 22.21
C VAL A 494 -44.60 4.68 21.66
N LEU A 495 -44.70 4.53 20.36
CA LEU A 495 -45.94 4.25 19.66
C LEU A 495 -46.13 2.75 19.44
N TYR A 496 -47.38 2.32 19.39
CA TYR A 496 -47.77 0.96 19.03
C TYR A 496 -48.39 0.96 17.63
N SER A 497 -47.99 0.01 16.79
CA SER A 497 -48.51 -0.17 15.44
C SER A 497 -48.70 -1.66 15.12
N ARG A 498 -49.59 -1.94 14.15
CA ARG A 498 -49.82 -3.29 13.58
C ARG A 498 -49.41 -3.34 12.09
N ASP A 499 -48.50 -2.47 11.69
CA ASP A 499 -48.12 -2.33 10.30
C ASP A 499 -46.68 -1.88 10.14
N ALA A 500 -45.78 -2.84 9.96
CA ALA A 500 -44.37 -2.58 9.71
C ALA A 500 -44.08 -2.00 8.29
N GLY A 501 -45.10 -1.65 7.49
CA GLY A 501 -44.94 -1.12 6.13
C GLY A 501 -45.14 -2.18 5.04
N ARG A 502 -44.83 -1.90 3.77
CA ARG A 502 -44.91 -2.88 2.65
C ARG A 502 -43.66 -2.88 1.78
N PHE A 503 -42.52 -2.71 2.44
CA PHE A 503 -41.20 -2.76 1.84
C PHE A 503 -40.32 -3.76 2.60
N LEU A 504 -39.00 -3.61 2.56
CA LEU A 504 -38.06 -4.53 3.19
C LEU A 504 -38.23 -4.65 4.71
N CYS A 505 -38.69 -3.61 5.41
CA CYS A 505 -38.99 -3.67 6.84
C CYS A 505 -40.01 -4.79 7.18
N ASP A 506 -41.17 -4.77 6.54
CA ASP A 506 -42.23 -5.77 6.71
C ASP A 506 -41.81 -7.14 6.17
N PHE A 507 -41.07 -7.18 5.05
CA PHE A 507 -40.58 -8.43 4.46
C PHE A 507 -39.60 -9.16 5.39
N LEU A 508 -38.66 -8.43 5.99
CA LEU A 508 -37.72 -8.95 6.98
C LEU A 508 -38.46 -9.44 8.21
N TYR A 509 -39.37 -8.61 8.73
CA TYR A 509 -40.12 -8.93 9.92
C TYR A 509 -40.96 -10.20 9.73
N TYR A 510 -41.74 -10.25 8.66
CA TYR A 510 -42.56 -11.41 8.32
C TYR A 510 -41.69 -12.66 8.10
N SER A 511 -40.57 -12.54 7.38
CA SER A 511 -39.63 -13.66 7.18
C SER A 511 -39.15 -14.23 8.51
N SER A 512 -38.71 -13.37 9.42
CA SER A 512 -38.23 -13.81 10.74
C SER A 512 -39.35 -14.36 11.62
N LEU A 513 -40.56 -13.79 11.58
CA LEU A 513 -41.72 -14.34 12.29
C LEU A 513 -42.09 -15.73 11.77
N TYR A 514 -42.01 -15.96 10.46
CA TYR A 514 -42.32 -17.23 9.84
C TYR A 514 -41.28 -18.31 10.19
N TYR A 515 -39.99 -18.04 9.96
CA TYR A 515 -38.92 -19.02 10.19
C TYR A 515 -38.54 -19.17 11.67
N GLY A 516 -38.73 -18.12 12.47
CA GLY A 516 -38.41 -18.08 13.89
C GLY A 516 -39.56 -18.48 14.81
N SER A 517 -40.65 -19.05 14.27
CA SER A 517 -41.83 -19.44 15.06
C SER A 517 -42.37 -18.29 15.93
N GLN A 518 -42.58 -17.12 15.33
CA GLN A 518 -43.07 -15.89 15.96
C GLN A 518 -42.09 -15.22 16.95
N LYS A 519 -40.88 -15.74 17.15
CA LYS A 519 -39.81 -15.18 18.03
C LYS A 519 -39.04 -14.03 17.37
N ALA A 520 -39.74 -13.08 16.78
CA ALA A 520 -39.14 -11.89 16.18
C ALA A 520 -39.95 -10.64 16.53
N VAL A 521 -39.28 -9.49 16.53
CA VAL A 521 -39.89 -8.18 16.77
C VAL A 521 -39.32 -7.15 15.81
N PHE A 522 -40.08 -6.10 15.53
CA PHE A 522 -39.63 -5.01 14.68
C PHE A 522 -39.88 -3.65 15.34
N ILE A 523 -38.85 -2.82 15.34
CA ILE A 523 -38.85 -1.49 15.94
C ILE A 523 -38.49 -0.49 14.85
N HIS A 524 -39.40 0.44 14.56
CA HIS A 524 -39.06 1.62 13.79
C HIS A 524 -38.45 2.68 14.70
N VAL A 525 -37.24 3.12 14.40
CA VAL A 525 -36.61 4.26 15.07
C VAL A 525 -36.91 5.56 14.31
N PRO A 526 -36.92 6.71 15.00
CA PRO A 526 -37.16 7.99 14.35
C PRO A 526 -36.03 8.38 13.41
N GLY A 527 -36.40 8.83 12.21
CA GLY A 527 -35.47 9.42 11.24
C GLY A 527 -35.24 10.93 11.43
N SER A 528 -35.98 11.56 12.36
CA SER A 528 -35.95 13.00 12.63
C SER A 528 -36.15 13.29 14.13
N GLY A 529 -36.03 14.55 14.56
CA GLY A 529 -36.24 14.92 15.97
C GLY A 529 -35.06 14.62 16.90
N SER A 530 -35.18 14.99 18.18
CA SER A 530 -34.11 14.85 19.18
C SER A 530 -33.75 13.38 19.47
N LEU A 531 -34.74 12.49 19.41
CA LEU A 531 -34.58 11.05 19.65
C LEU A 531 -33.85 10.32 18.50
N SER A 532 -33.65 10.96 17.35
CA SER A 532 -32.81 10.40 16.27
C SER A 532 -31.31 10.50 16.55
N LYS A 533 -30.89 11.26 17.57
CA LYS A 533 -29.49 11.39 17.97
C LYS A 533 -29.03 10.16 18.76
N MET A 534 -27.85 9.64 18.45
CA MET A 534 -27.30 8.42 19.09
C MET A 534 -27.26 8.48 20.62
N GLU A 535 -26.93 9.65 21.18
CA GLU A 535 -26.87 9.89 22.63
C GLU A 535 -28.20 9.61 23.35
N MET A 536 -29.33 9.82 22.66
CA MET A 536 -30.67 9.58 23.19
C MET A 536 -31.25 8.24 22.72
N LEU A 537 -30.95 7.85 21.49
CA LEU A 537 -31.48 6.63 20.87
C LEU A 537 -30.91 5.37 21.51
N VAL A 538 -29.60 5.34 21.79
CA VAL A 538 -28.96 4.12 22.32
C VAL A 538 -29.53 3.74 23.69
N PRO A 539 -29.62 4.63 24.70
CA PRO A 539 -30.25 4.30 25.98
C PRO A 539 -31.70 3.86 25.85
N ALA A 540 -32.47 4.52 24.96
CA ALA A 540 -33.86 4.16 24.70
C ALA A 540 -33.99 2.75 24.11
N LEU A 541 -33.16 2.41 23.13
CA LEU A 541 -33.15 1.07 22.51
C LEU A 541 -32.71 0.00 23.50
N THR A 542 -31.74 0.28 24.37
CA THR A 542 -31.32 -0.62 25.44
C THR A 542 -32.49 -0.96 26.37
N GLN A 543 -33.20 0.06 26.87
CA GLN A 543 -34.37 -0.13 27.73
C GLN A 543 -35.52 -0.89 27.04
N ILE A 544 -35.71 -0.66 25.73
CA ILE A 544 -36.67 -1.42 24.93
C ILE A 544 -36.27 -2.89 24.86
N ILE A 545 -35.01 -3.20 24.54
CA ILE A 545 -34.54 -4.58 24.42
C ILE A 545 -34.70 -5.32 25.75
N GLU A 546 -34.36 -4.71 26.88
CA GLU A 546 -34.57 -5.28 28.21
C GLU A 546 -36.03 -5.61 28.47
N THR A 547 -36.92 -4.65 28.22
CA THR A 547 -38.37 -4.85 28.38
C THR A 547 -38.88 -6.01 27.50
N LEU A 548 -38.34 -6.16 26.29
CA LEU A 548 -38.71 -7.24 25.39
C LEU A 548 -38.20 -8.60 25.85
N ILE A 549 -37.02 -8.67 26.45
CA ILE A 549 -36.47 -9.91 27.02
C ILE A 549 -37.29 -10.34 28.24
N GLU A 550 -37.62 -9.42 29.14
CA GLU A 550 -38.49 -9.72 30.29
C GLU A 550 -39.85 -10.26 29.85
N LEU A 551 -40.47 -9.63 28.85
CA LEU A 551 -41.74 -10.10 28.28
C LEU A 551 -41.60 -11.46 27.59
N LEU A 552 -40.46 -11.72 26.95
CA LEU A 552 -40.19 -13.02 26.34
C LEU A 552 -40.16 -14.13 27.40
N ASP A 553 -39.44 -13.91 28.50
CA ASP A 553 -39.31 -14.87 29.59
C ASP A 553 -40.65 -15.12 30.30
N GLU A 554 -41.56 -14.13 30.33
CA GLU A 554 -42.93 -14.31 30.81
C GLU A 554 -43.83 -15.11 29.84
N THR A 555 -43.58 -15.01 28.53
CA THR A 555 -44.38 -15.70 27.50
C THR A 555 -43.98 -17.16 27.26
N VAL A 556 -42.73 -17.53 27.57
CA VAL A 556 -42.20 -18.89 27.39
C VAL A 556 -41.83 -19.46 28.76
N PRO A 557 -42.68 -20.30 29.38
CA PRO A 557 -42.34 -20.89 30.67
C PRO A 557 -41.06 -21.75 30.54
N PRO A 558 -40.22 -21.83 31.59
CA PRO A 558 -39.00 -22.62 31.54
C PRO A 558 -39.36 -24.07 31.22
N THR A 559 -38.81 -24.58 30.12
CA THR A 559 -38.86 -26.01 29.82
C THR A 559 -38.20 -26.74 30.98
N ALA A 560 -38.95 -27.58 31.68
CA ALA A 560 -38.40 -28.49 32.68
C ALA A 560 -37.23 -29.25 32.04
N ASP A 561 -36.05 -29.18 32.68
CA ASP A 561 -34.87 -29.91 32.25
C ASP A 561 -35.22 -31.39 32.04
N PRO A 562 -34.86 -32.00 30.90
CA PRO A 562 -34.93 -33.45 30.78
C PRO A 562 -33.86 -34.05 31.71
N GLN A 563 -34.32 -34.71 32.78
CA GLN A 563 -33.50 -35.58 33.64
C GLN A 563 -32.93 -36.77 32.87
#